data_AF-A0A8X6WSS1-F1
#
_entry.id   AF-A0A8X6WSS1-F1
#
_cell.length_a   1.000
_cell.length_b   1.000
_cell.length_c   1.000
_cell.angle_alpha   90.00
_cell.angle_beta   90.00
_cell.angle_gamma   90.00
#
_symmetry.space_group_name_H-M   'P 1'
#
loop_
_entity.id
_entity.type
_entity.pdbx_description
1 polymer ?
#
loop_
_entity_poly.entity_id
_entity_poly.type
_entity_poly.pdbx_seq_one_letter_code
_entity_poly.pdbx_strand_id
1 'polypeptide(L)'
;MTGSRVASDVLSGENFKEAVKTRSSESGKKLAQKATDRVQSMVGKGQYKRKRKKQKKFISSKARKVNVRDIFDSHGYHSKISQLTAELFYKDSDDGLKKRIEFFKENAAVDMIGCIHSDLFHQGRILLNLVDLKIKLIPSKPEFCLQGSEGFKVVLNHVSLFIRKVCVNPGVILGHAKALEKTSAKYPITRVLRKVYSIPKGSMSFIQDNIFSGQNAEKLF
;
A
#
# COMPACT_ATOMS: atom_id res chain seq x y z
N MET A 1 31.35 32.94 -9.05
CA MET A 1 32.26 34.07 -9.32
C MET A 1 31.84 34.66 -10.66
N THR A 2 31.06 35.73 -10.65
CA THR A 2 30.64 36.38 -11.89
C THR A 2 31.77 37.28 -12.35
N GLY A 3 32.40 36.97 -13.50
CA GLY A 3 33.62 37.62 -14.00
C GLY A 3 33.50 39.14 -14.18
N SER A 4 32.27 39.66 -14.27
CA SER A 4 31.96 41.09 -14.34
C SER A 4 32.45 41.91 -13.14
N ARG A 5 32.50 41.32 -11.93
CA ARG A 5 32.95 42.03 -10.72
C ARG A 5 34.46 42.06 -10.55
N VAL A 6 35.16 41.08 -11.10
CA VAL A 6 36.63 41.09 -11.13
C VAL A 6 37.11 42.15 -12.13
N ALA A 7 36.42 42.29 -13.26
CA ALA A 7 36.73 43.31 -14.25
C ALA A 7 36.55 44.73 -13.69
N SER A 8 35.51 44.98 -12.88
CA SER A 8 35.32 46.30 -12.26
C SER A 8 36.43 46.68 -11.27
N ASP A 9 36.92 45.71 -10.49
CA ASP A 9 37.97 45.95 -9.48
C ASP A 9 39.33 46.23 -10.17
N VAL A 10 39.59 45.56 -11.29
CA VAL A 10 40.78 45.77 -12.12
C VAL A 10 40.72 47.12 -12.84
N LEU A 11 39.53 47.54 -13.29
CA LEU A 11 39.31 48.86 -13.87
C LEU A 11 39.46 49.99 -12.85
N SER A 12 39.25 49.73 -11.55
CA SER A 12 39.54 50.67 -10.46
C SER A 12 41.01 50.67 -10.01
N GLY A 13 41.88 49.90 -10.67
CA GLY A 13 43.34 49.92 -10.46
C GLY A 13 43.90 48.81 -9.57
N GLU A 14 43.10 47.80 -9.20
CA GLU A 14 43.61 46.65 -8.43
C GLU A 14 44.28 45.60 -9.33
N ASN A 15 45.33 44.95 -8.82
CA ASN A 15 46.00 43.87 -9.53
C ASN A 15 45.05 42.69 -9.72
N PHE A 16 44.96 42.18 -10.96
CA PHE A 16 44.04 41.08 -11.35
C PHE A 16 44.15 39.85 -10.44
N LYS A 17 45.36 39.45 -10.05
CA LYS A 17 45.59 38.29 -9.17
C LYS A 17 45.06 38.52 -7.75
N GLU A 18 45.13 39.76 -7.25
CA GLU A 18 44.67 40.12 -5.91
C GLU A 18 43.15 40.24 -5.88
N ALA A 19 42.55 40.89 -6.89
CA ALA A 19 41.10 40.99 -7.08
C ALA A 19 40.43 39.60 -7.20
N VAL A 20 41.03 38.65 -7.93
CA VAL A 20 40.50 37.28 -8.01
C VAL A 20 40.60 36.56 -6.65
N LYS A 21 41.71 36.75 -5.92
CA LYS A 21 41.96 36.08 -4.63
C LYS A 21 41.02 36.60 -3.54
N THR A 22 40.84 37.92 -3.43
CA THR A 22 39.94 38.57 -2.46
C THR A 22 38.50 38.13 -2.73
N ARG A 23 38.05 38.19 -3.99
CA ARG A 23 36.68 37.78 -4.40
C ARG A 23 36.40 36.28 -4.24
N SER A 24 37.41 35.44 -4.45
CA SER A 24 37.31 33.99 -4.19
C SER A 24 37.08 33.73 -2.69
N SER A 25 37.86 34.40 -1.84
CA SER A 25 37.71 34.29 -0.38
C SER A 25 36.35 34.83 0.11
N GLU A 26 35.86 35.93 -0.44
CA GLU A 26 34.54 36.49 -0.15
C GLU A 26 33.41 35.57 -0.59
N SER A 27 33.55 34.93 -1.74
CA SER A 27 32.57 33.96 -2.24
C SER A 27 32.51 32.72 -1.36
N GLY A 28 33.66 32.23 -0.88
CA GLY A 28 33.73 31.15 0.10
C GLY A 28 33.04 31.52 1.42
N LYS A 29 33.31 32.72 1.95
CA LYS A 29 32.66 33.23 3.18
C LYS A 29 31.15 33.41 3.03
N LYS A 30 30.67 33.89 1.88
CA LYS A 30 29.23 34.02 1.57
C LYS A 30 28.54 32.65 1.46
N LEU A 31 29.22 31.65 0.89
CA LEU A 31 28.69 30.30 0.81
C LEU A 31 28.59 29.67 2.20
N ALA A 32 29.60 29.87 3.05
CA ALA A 32 29.61 29.41 4.44
C ALA A 32 28.48 30.07 5.25
N GLN A 33 28.29 31.40 5.13
CA GLN A 33 27.18 32.11 5.76
C GLN A 33 25.80 31.61 5.27
N LYS A 34 25.66 31.35 3.96
CA LYS A 34 24.41 30.79 3.41
C LYS A 34 24.13 29.37 3.91
N ALA A 35 25.17 28.59 4.19
CA ALA A 35 25.03 27.27 4.80
C ALA A 35 24.63 27.37 6.28
N THR A 36 25.23 28.27 7.06
CA THR A 36 24.85 28.50 8.46
C THR A 36 23.42 29.04 8.57
N ASP A 37 23.02 30.00 7.74
CA ASP A 37 21.65 30.53 7.71
C ASP A 37 20.63 29.45 7.35
N ARG A 38 21.00 28.55 6.43
CA ARG A 38 20.14 27.42 6.05
C ARG A 38 20.02 26.40 7.18
N VAL A 39 21.11 26.11 7.90
CA VAL A 39 21.09 25.28 9.11
C VAL A 39 20.21 25.94 10.17
N GLN A 40 20.33 27.25 10.41
CA GLN A 40 19.51 27.98 11.37
C GLN A 40 18.01 27.96 11.00
N SER A 41 17.69 28.07 9.70
CA SER A 41 16.33 27.91 9.18
C SER A 41 15.76 26.50 9.31
N MET A 42 16.63 25.49 9.38
CA MET A 42 16.26 24.08 9.62
C MET A 42 16.14 23.78 11.12
N VAL A 43 16.96 24.41 11.97
CA VAL A 43 16.92 24.28 13.43
C VAL A 43 15.67 24.95 14.02
N GLY A 44 15.19 26.06 13.43
CA GLY A 44 13.94 26.71 13.83
C GLY A 44 12.64 26.00 13.39
N LYS A 45 12.74 24.95 12.57
CA LYS A 45 11.59 24.13 12.15
C LYS A 45 11.62 22.79 12.86
N GLY A 46 11.40 22.82 14.17
CA GLY A 46 10.87 21.67 14.89
C GLY A 46 9.69 21.10 14.09
N GLN A 47 9.69 19.78 13.90
CA GLN A 47 8.82 19.05 12.96
C GLN A 47 7.40 19.62 12.91
N TYR A 48 7.10 20.39 11.85
CA TYR A 48 5.75 20.85 11.61
C TYR A 48 4.92 19.66 11.16
N LYS A 49 4.35 18.93 12.13
CA LYS A 49 3.33 17.92 11.88
C LYS A 49 2.14 18.64 11.27
N ARG A 50 2.00 18.60 9.95
CA ARG A 50 0.76 18.98 9.27
C ARG A 50 -0.38 18.21 9.94
N LYS A 51 -1.22 18.89 10.71
CA LYS A 51 -2.50 18.35 11.17
C LYS A 51 -3.34 18.09 9.91
N ARG A 52 -3.27 16.87 9.40
CA ARG A 52 -4.22 16.36 8.41
C ARG A 52 -5.61 16.60 8.99
N LYS A 53 -6.45 17.39 8.31
CA LYS A 53 -7.87 17.55 8.69
C LYS A 53 -8.44 16.13 8.80
N LYS A 54 -8.69 15.67 10.03
CA LYS A 54 -9.47 14.46 10.26
C LYS A 54 -10.89 14.83 9.88
N GLN A 55 -11.36 14.35 8.73
CA GLN A 55 -12.77 14.00 8.67
C GLN A 55 -13.01 13.06 9.85
N LYS A 56 -14.06 13.34 10.63
CA LYS A 56 -14.48 12.49 11.74
C LYS A 56 -14.79 11.11 11.15
N LYS A 57 -13.81 10.21 11.15
CA LYS A 57 -14.06 8.78 10.98
C LYS A 57 -14.83 8.34 12.21
N PHE A 58 -16.00 7.77 11.99
CA PHE A 58 -16.83 7.17 13.02
C PHE A 58 -16.26 5.80 13.43
N ILE A 59 -14.95 5.73 13.70
CA ILE A 59 -14.39 4.60 14.42
C ILE A 59 -14.52 4.97 15.88
N SER A 60 -15.46 4.30 16.55
CA SER A 60 -15.72 4.38 18.00
C SER A 60 -14.42 4.57 18.78
N SER A 61 -14.38 5.64 19.58
CA SER A 61 -13.22 6.09 20.37
C SER A 61 -12.78 5.10 21.46
N LYS A 62 -13.48 3.96 21.62
CA LYS A 62 -13.19 2.95 22.64
C LYS A 62 -12.35 1.76 22.16
N ALA A 63 -12.11 1.59 20.86
CA ALA A 63 -11.18 0.57 20.39
C ALA A 63 -9.75 1.14 20.34
N ARG A 64 -8.77 0.39 20.84
CA ARG A 64 -7.33 0.69 20.70
C ARG A 64 -7.06 1.25 19.30
N LYS A 65 -6.27 2.33 19.19
CA LYS A 65 -5.73 2.81 17.90
C LYS A 65 -4.77 1.74 17.36
N VAL A 66 -5.31 0.69 16.76
CA VAL A 66 -4.53 -0.32 16.05
C VAL A 66 -4.03 0.34 14.76
N ASN A 67 -2.73 0.31 14.50
CA ASN A 67 -2.23 0.81 13.22
C ASN A 67 -2.75 -0.12 12.12
N VAL A 68 -3.10 0.44 10.95
CA VAL A 68 -3.55 -0.36 9.79
C VAL A 68 -2.57 -1.50 9.46
N ARG A 69 -1.28 -1.32 9.77
CA ARG A 69 -0.23 -2.34 9.62
C ARG A 69 -0.48 -3.57 10.50
N ASP A 70 -0.85 -3.35 11.75
CA ASP A 70 -1.02 -4.42 12.74
C ASP A 70 -2.29 -5.26 12.47
N ILE A 71 -3.24 -4.71 11.72
CA ILE A 71 -4.47 -5.42 11.30
C ILE A 71 -4.12 -6.57 10.36
N PHE A 72 -3.23 -6.36 9.38
CA PHE A 72 -2.94 -7.35 8.33
C PHE A 72 -1.78 -8.29 8.64
N ASP A 73 -0.90 -7.91 9.58
CA ASP A 73 0.29 -8.70 9.93
C ASP A 73 0.02 -9.72 11.07
N SER A 74 -1.21 -9.77 11.63
CA SER A 74 -1.56 -10.71 12.68
C SER A 74 -2.16 -12.01 12.10
N HIS A 75 -1.42 -13.11 12.15
CA HIS A 75 -1.89 -14.43 11.71
C HIS A 75 -1.92 -15.36 12.93
N GLY A 76 -2.97 -15.27 13.75
CA GLY A 76 -3.13 -16.03 15.00
C GLY A 76 -4.50 -15.78 15.64
N TYR A 77 -4.73 -16.23 16.87
CA TYR A 77 -6.01 -16.03 17.58
C TYR A 77 -6.47 -14.55 17.62
N HIS A 78 -5.51 -13.61 17.64
CA HIS A 78 -5.76 -12.17 17.60
C HIS A 78 -6.20 -11.61 16.22
N SER A 79 -6.06 -12.38 15.13
CA SER A 79 -6.54 -11.96 13.79
C SER A 79 -8.06 -11.93 13.73
N LYS A 80 -8.73 -12.81 14.48
CA LYS A 80 -10.18 -12.82 14.65
C LYS A 80 -10.71 -11.56 15.32
N ILE A 81 -9.87 -10.89 16.11
CA ILE A 81 -10.23 -9.69 16.88
C ILE A 81 -9.95 -8.41 16.10
N SER A 82 -9.01 -8.44 15.14
CA SER A 82 -8.51 -7.24 14.45
C SER A 82 -8.79 -7.22 12.95
N GLN A 83 -8.42 -8.27 12.21
CA GLN A 83 -8.56 -8.33 10.75
C GLN A 83 -9.97 -8.74 10.35
N LEU A 84 -10.42 -9.91 10.82
CA LEU A 84 -11.70 -10.47 10.39
C LEU A 84 -12.87 -9.60 10.85
N THR A 85 -12.78 -9.01 12.04
CA THR A 85 -13.77 -8.02 12.53
C THR A 85 -13.76 -6.72 11.73
N ALA A 86 -12.61 -6.27 11.23
CA ALA A 86 -12.54 -5.12 10.31
C ALA A 86 -13.15 -5.42 8.92
N GLU A 87 -13.23 -6.70 8.58
CA GLU A 87 -13.98 -7.24 7.43
C GLU A 87 -15.44 -7.60 7.77
N LEU A 88 -15.93 -7.22 8.97
CA LEU A 88 -17.27 -7.56 9.50
C LEU A 88 -17.56 -9.08 9.56
N PHE A 89 -16.53 -9.91 9.63
CA PHE A 89 -16.70 -11.33 9.84
C PHE A 89 -17.07 -11.62 11.30
N TYR A 90 -18.22 -12.25 11.47
CA TYR A 90 -18.68 -12.81 12.74
C TYR A 90 -19.10 -14.25 12.49
N LYS A 91 -18.77 -15.13 13.45
CA LYS A 91 -19.19 -16.52 13.40
C LYS A 91 -20.73 -16.59 13.46
N ASP A 92 -21.34 -17.31 12.53
CA ASP A 92 -22.80 -17.37 12.43
C ASP A 92 -23.45 -18.08 13.63
N SER A 93 -22.72 -18.94 14.33
CA SER A 93 -23.18 -19.59 15.57
C SER A 93 -23.47 -18.63 16.73
N ASP A 94 -22.89 -17.42 16.71
CA ASP A 94 -22.86 -16.49 17.85
C ASP A 94 -23.65 -15.20 17.57
N ASP A 95 -24.83 -15.32 16.95
CA ASP A 95 -25.66 -14.18 16.52
C ASP A 95 -24.93 -13.20 15.57
N GLY A 96 -23.99 -13.71 14.77
CA GLY A 96 -23.16 -12.89 13.89
C GLY A 96 -23.95 -12.00 12.92
N LEU A 97 -25.09 -12.50 12.44
CA LEU A 97 -26.00 -11.74 11.58
C LEU A 97 -26.58 -10.51 12.30
N LYS A 98 -27.04 -10.65 13.55
CA LYS A 98 -27.61 -9.54 14.33
C LYS A 98 -26.58 -8.43 14.54
N LYS A 99 -25.33 -8.82 14.85
CA LYS A 99 -24.19 -7.90 15.01
C LYS A 99 -23.87 -7.16 13.70
N ARG A 100 -23.88 -7.86 12.55
CA ARG A 100 -23.67 -7.21 11.24
C ARG A 100 -24.78 -6.22 10.91
N ILE A 101 -26.04 -6.61 11.09
CA ILE A 101 -27.21 -5.75 10.81
C ILE A 101 -27.16 -4.47 11.66
N GLU A 102 -26.69 -4.57 12.90
CA GLU A 102 -26.58 -3.42 13.80
C GLU A 102 -25.71 -2.28 13.24
N PHE A 103 -24.65 -2.59 12.48
CA PHE A 103 -23.81 -1.57 11.85
C PHE A 103 -24.52 -0.82 10.71
N PHE A 104 -25.54 -1.42 10.09
CA PHE A 104 -26.27 -0.86 8.95
C PHE A 104 -27.67 -0.34 9.33
N LYS A 105 -28.00 -0.29 10.63
CA LYS A 105 -29.23 0.34 11.13
C LYS A 105 -29.33 1.77 10.58
N GLU A 106 -30.55 2.18 10.21
CA GLU A 106 -30.85 3.54 9.74
C GLU A 106 -30.05 3.97 8.49
N ASN A 107 -29.67 3.02 7.62
CA ASN A 107 -28.85 3.27 6.42
C ASN A 107 -27.46 3.86 6.74
N ALA A 108 -26.91 3.54 7.91
CA ALA A 108 -25.56 3.94 8.27
C ALA A 108 -24.52 3.38 7.28
N ALA A 109 -23.56 4.22 6.88
CA ALA A 109 -22.43 3.80 6.08
C ALA A 109 -21.35 3.18 6.97
N VAL A 110 -20.79 2.05 6.54
CA VAL A 110 -19.77 1.30 7.29
C VAL A 110 -18.47 1.27 6.51
N ASP A 111 -17.38 1.64 7.18
CA ASP A 111 -16.03 1.51 6.63
C ASP A 111 -15.53 0.08 6.87
N MET A 112 -15.22 -0.64 5.80
CA MET A 112 -14.59 -1.96 5.84
C MET A 112 -13.17 -1.89 5.28
N ILE A 113 -12.28 -2.72 5.80
CA ILE A 113 -10.95 -2.89 5.23
C ILE A 113 -10.57 -4.36 5.27
N GLY A 114 -10.08 -4.88 4.15
CA GLY A 114 -9.71 -6.27 4.01
C GLY A 114 -8.64 -6.48 2.95
N CYS A 115 -8.08 -7.69 2.93
CA CYS A 115 -7.11 -8.08 1.91
C CYS A 115 -7.83 -8.48 0.61
N ILE A 116 -7.21 -8.20 -0.54
CA ILE A 116 -7.67 -8.77 -1.81
C ILE A 116 -7.22 -10.23 -1.86
N HIS A 117 -8.19 -11.15 -1.78
CA HIS A 117 -7.91 -12.57 -1.91
C HIS A 117 -7.66 -12.96 -3.38
N SER A 118 -6.39 -12.92 -3.78
CA SER A 118 -5.94 -13.39 -5.09
C SER A 118 -4.65 -14.19 -4.94
N ASP A 119 -4.51 -15.29 -5.67
CA ASP A 119 -3.32 -16.16 -5.64
C ASP A 119 -2.02 -15.38 -5.91
N LEU A 120 -2.08 -14.33 -6.73
CA LEU A 120 -0.94 -13.45 -7.03
C LEU A 120 -0.47 -12.62 -5.83
N PHE A 121 -1.35 -12.31 -4.87
CA PHE A 121 -1.00 -11.51 -3.69
C PHE A 121 -0.57 -12.35 -2.48
N HIS A 122 -0.75 -13.68 -2.55
CA HIS A 122 -0.34 -14.62 -1.50
C HIS A 122 1.06 -15.22 -1.71
N GLN A 123 1.76 -14.84 -2.77
CA GLN A 123 3.15 -15.25 -2.99
C GLN A 123 4.14 -14.37 -2.20
N GLY A 124 5.26 -14.96 -1.77
CA GLY A 124 6.22 -14.32 -0.87
C GLY A 124 7.22 -13.32 -1.49
N ARG A 125 7.08 -12.99 -2.78
CA ARG A 125 7.96 -12.07 -3.52
C ARG A 125 7.29 -10.72 -3.71
N ILE A 126 8.06 -9.65 -3.66
CA ILE A 126 7.54 -8.30 -3.91
C ILE A 126 7.58 -8.03 -5.42
N LEU A 127 6.60 -7.26 -5.92
CA LEU A 127 6.61 -6.81 -7.30
C LEU A 127 7.80 -5.87 -7.54
N LEU A 128 8.51 -6.07 -8.65
CA LEU A 128 9.58 -5.17 -9.08
C LEU A 128 9.02 -3.78 -9.42
N ASN A 129 9.89 -2.78 -9.33
CA ASN A 129 9.54 -1.43 -9.77
C ASN A 129 9.27 -1.40 -11.28
N LEU A 130 8.43 -0.46 -11.70
CA LEU A 130 8.06 -0.23 -13.11
C LEU A 130 7.29 -1.39 -13.75
N VAL A 131 6.63 -2.22 -12.95
CA VAL A 131 5.65 -3.21 -13.44
C VAL A 131 4.25 -2.67 -13.22
N ASP A 132 3.50 -2.50 -14.30
CA ASP A 132 2.11 -2.04 -14.26
C ASP A 132 1.17 -3.18 -13.87
N LEU A 133 0.40 -2.98 -12.79
CA LEU A 133 -0.66 -3.89 -12.36
C LEU A 133 -2.03 -3.23 -12.53
N LYS A 134 -2.91 -3.91 -13.26
CA LYS A 134 -4.31 -3.51 -13.42
C LYS A 134 -5.23 -4.47 -12.67
N ILE A 135 -5.83 -3.99 -11.58
CA ILE A 135 -6.81 -4.74 -10.80
C ILE A 135 -8.20 -4.25 -11.16
N LYS A 136 -9.05 -5.14 -11.67
CA LYS A 136 -10.47 -4.87 -11.91
C LYS A 136 -11.30 -5.62 -10.88
N LEU A 137 -12.04 -4.90 -10.05
CA LEU A 137 -13.01 -5.47 -9.12
C LEU A 137 -14.41 -5.29 -9.71
N ILE A 138 -15.08 -6.40 -9.96
CA ILE A 138 -16.44 -6.41 -10.49
C ILE A 138 -17.36 -6.85 -9.35
N PRO A 139 -18.33 -6.02 -8.92
CA PRO A 139 -19.26 -6.41 -7.87
C PRO A 139 -20.20 -7.49 -8.38
N SER A 140 -20.47 -8.48 -7.52
CA SER A 140 -21.52 -9.47 -7.77
C SER A 140 -22.90 -8.83 -7.67
N LYS A 141 -23.92 -9.48 -8.24
CA LYS A 141 -25.32 -9.04 -8.13
C LYS A 141 -25.74 -8.97 -6.65
N PRO A 142 -26.63 -8.03 -6.26
CA PRO A 142 -27.06 -7.88 -4.88
C PRO A 142 -27.68 -9.15 -4.29
N GLU A 143 -28.37 -9.96 -5.11
CA GLU A 143 -28.93 -11.27 -4.75
C GLU A 143 -27.88 -12.27 -4.21
N PHE A 144 -26.62 -12.15 -4.66
CA PHE A 144 -25.52 -12.99 -4.17
C PHE A 144 -24.74 -12.35 -3.02
N CYS A 145 -24.81 -11.02 -2.88
CA CYS A 145 -24.06 -10.27 -1.87
C CYS A 145 -24.82 -10.12 -0.55
N LEU A 146 -26.15 -10.07 -0.61
CA LEU A 146 -27.02 -9.81 0.53
C LEU A 146 -27.89 -11.03 0.81
N GLN A 147 -28.00 -11.37 2.08
CA GLN A 147 -28.96 -12.35 2.58
C GLN A 147 -30.05 -11.60 3.35
N GLY A 148 -31.24 -11.47 2.76
CA GLY A 148 -32.34 -10.70 3.33
C GLY A 148 -33.57 -10.65 2.42
N SER A 149 -34.63 -9.99 2.89
CA SER A 149 -35.82 -9.73 2.09
C SER A 149 -35.53 -8.78 0.93
N GLU A 150 -36.41 -8.77 -0.07
CA GLU A 150 -36.26 -7.93 -1.25
C GLU A 150 -36.26 -6.43 -0.89
N GLY A 151 -35.52 -5.63 -1.67
CA GLY A 151 -35.50 -4.16 -1.56
C GLY A 151 -34.20 -3.52 -1.07
N PHE A 152 -33.20 -4.30 -0.63
CA PHE A 152 -31.90 -3.76 -0.23
C PHE A 152 -30.92 -3.67 -1.40
N LYS A 153 -30.19 -2.54 -1.48
CA LYS A 153 -29.15 -2.30 -2.49
C LYS A 153 -27.81 -2.08 -1.83
N VAL A 154 -26.76 -2.71 -2.36
CA VAL A 154 -25.37 -2.42 -1.97
C VAL A 154 -24.88 -1.22 -2.77
N VAL A 155 -24.42 -0.18 -2.08
CA VAL A 155 -23.80 0.99 -2.69
C VAL A 155 -22.40 1.17 -2.10
N LEU A 156 -21.39 1.23 -2.97
CA LEU A 156 -20.01 1.52 -2.58
C LEU A 156 -19.77 3.02 -2.72
N ASN A 157 -19.70 3.72 -1.58
CA ASN A 157 -19.49 5.17 -1.58
C ASN A 157 -18.06 5.55 -1.96
N HIS A 158 -17.06 4.86 -1.38
CA HIS A 158 -15.66 5.13 -1.62
C HIS A 158 -14.84 3.85 -1.53
N VAL A 159 -14.01 3.59 -2.54
CA VAL A 159 -13.12 2.42 -2.60
C VAL A 159 -11.69 2.90 -2.80
N SER A 160 -10.79 2.46 -1.93
CA SER A 160 -9.36 2.79 -2.03
C SER A 160 -8.50 1.55 -1.79
N LEU A 161 -7.47 1.38 -2.61
CA LEU A 161 -6.48 0.31 -2.46
C LEU A 161 -5.22 0.85 -1.79
N PHE A 162 -4.79 0.19 -0.72
CA PHE A 162 -3.53 0.50 -0.03
C PHE A 162 -2.46 -0.49 -0.47
N ILE A 163 -1.37 0.01 -1.07
CA ILE A 163 -0.24 -0.82 -1.52
C ILE A 163 0.98 -0.49 -0.67
N ARG A 164 1.68 -1.52 -0.23
CA ARG A 164 2.95 -1.38 0.50
C ARG A 164 4.10 -1.22 -0.48
N LYS A 165 4.79 -0.08 -0.43
CA LYS A 165 6.06 0.14 -1.12
C LYS A 165 7.23 -0.15 -0.17
N VAL A 166 8.18 -0.95 -0.60
CA VAL A 166 9.38 -1.30 0.17
C VAL A 166 10.57 -0.50 -0.35
N CYS A 167 11.30 0.14 0.56
CA CYS A 167 12.57 0.81 0.26
C CYS A 167 13.69 -0.23 0.39
N VAL A 168 14.39 -0.50 -0.71
CA VAL A 168 15.47 -1.50 -0.77
C VAL A 168 16.82 -0.76 -0.82
N ASN A 169 17.87 -1.36 -0.26
CA ASN A 169 19.23 -0.85 -0.36
C ASN A 169 19.65 -0.67 -1.84
N PRO A 170 20.27 0.45 -2.24
CA PRO A 170 20.70 0.70 -3.62
C PRO A 170 21.53 -0.42 -4.25
N GLY A 171 22.39 -1.10 -3.47
CA GLY A 171 23.19 -2.22 -3.98
C GLY A 171 22.34 -3.40 -4.49
N VAL A 172 21.21 -3.67 -3.82
CA VAL A 172 20.27 -4.72 -4.20
C VAL A 172 19.48 -4.31 -5.44
N ILE A 173 19.14 -3.03 -5.58
CA ILE A 173 18.47 -2.50 -6.78
C ILE A 173 19.37 -2.68 -8.02
N LEU A 174 20.67 -2.35 -7.89
CA LEU A 174 21.64 -2.56 -8.97
C LEU A 174 21.81 -4.05 -9.30
N GLY A 175 21.86 -4.90 -8.28
CA GLY A 175 21.89 -6.35 -8.44
C GLY A 175 20.67 -6.88 -9.20
N HIS A 176 19.46 -6.41 -8.86
CA HIS A 176 18.24 -6.75 -9.59
C HIS A 176 18.27 -6.28 -11.05
N ALA A 177 18.75 -5.07 -11.33
CA ALA A 177 18.88 -4.57 -12.71
C ALA A 177 19.79 -5.47 -13.56
N LYS A 178 20.98 -5.82 -13.04
CA LYS A 178 21.91 -6.74 -13.73
C LYS A 178 21.38 -8.17 -13.88
N ALA A 179 20.60 -8.65 -12.90
CA ALA A 179 19.96 -9.95 -12.99
C ALA A 179 18.88 -9.97 -14.07
N LEU A 180 18.09 -8.89 -14.17
CA LEU A 180 17.02 -8.74 -15.16
C LEU A 180 17.52 -8.66 -16.61
N GLU A 181 18.76 -8.21 -16.84
CA GLU A 181 19.41 -8.28 -18.16
C GLU A 181 19.63 -9.73 -18.62
N LYS A 182 19.84 -10.66 -17.67
CA LYS A 182 20.14 -12.07 -17.96
C LYS A 182 18.91 -12.97 -17.87
N THR A 183 18.05 -12.75 -16.88
CA THR A 183 16.91 -13.61 -16.59
C THR A 183 15.67 -12.80 -16.23
N SER A 184 14.51 -13.22 -16.73
CA SER A 184 13.24 -12.61 -16.37
C SER A 184 12.84 -12.96 -14.93
N ALA A 185 12.21 -12.01 -14.24
CA ALA A 185 11.67 -12.25 -12.91
C ALA A 185 10.50 -13.23 -12.96
N LYS A 186 10.62 -14.33 -12.21
CA LYS A 186 9.57 -15.35 -12.09
C LYS A 186 8.79 -15.16 -10.80
N TYR A 187 7.47 -15.10 -10.93
CA TYR A 187 6.52 -15.06 -9.81
C TYR A 187 5.76 -16.38 -9.78
N PRO A 188 6.16 -17.34 -8.93
CA PRO A 188 5.42 -18.60 -8.80
C PRO A 188 4.04 -18.31 -8.20
N ILE A 189 3.00 -18.82 -8.84
CA ILE A 189 1.61 -18.66 -8.40
C ILE A 189 1.04 -20.06 -8.17
N THR A 190 0.65 -20.35 -6.94
CA THR A 190 -0.13 -21.53 -6.60
C THR A 190 -1.60 -21.23 -6.82
N ARG A 191 -2.16 -21.70 -7.94
CA ARG A 191 -3.56 -21.43 -8.28
C ARG A 191 -4.51 -22.33 -7.52
N VAL A 192 -5.49 -21.73 -6.83
CA VAL A 192 -6.58 -22.49 -6.20
C VAL A 192 -7.76 -22.50 -7.16
N LEU A 193 -7.90 -23.60 -7.92
CA LEU A 193 -9.01 -23.78 -8.85
C LEU A 193 -10.20 -24.43 -8.13
N ARG A 194 -11.36 -23.75 -8.15
CA ARG A 194 -12.62 -24.34 -7.69
C ARG A 194 -13.30 -25.03 -8.87
N LYS A 195 -13.56 -26.33 -8.74
CA LYS A 195 -14.45 -27.06 -9.64
C LYS A 195 -15.84 -27.10 -9.01
N VAL A 196 -16.84 -26.67 -9.76
CA VAL A 196 -18.23 -26.63 -9.30
C VAL A 196 -18.98 -27.75 -10.01
N TYR A 197 -19.62 -28.61 -9.24
CA TYR A 197 -20.50 -29.65 -9.73
C TYR A 197 -21.90 -29.41 -9.19
N SER A 198 -22.90 -29.58 -10.04
CA SER A 198 -24.31 -29.50 -9.63
C SER A 198 -24.79 -30.91 -9.29
N ILE A 199 -25.20 -31.09 -8.04
CA ILE A 199 -25.78 -32.36 -7.58
C ILE A 199 -27.30 -32.18 -7.55
N PRO A 200 -28.07 -32.98 -8.31
CA PRO A 200 -29.51 -32.84 -8.34
C PRO A 200 -30.14 -33.26 -7.00
N LYS A 201 -31.22 -32.57 -6.63
CA LYS A 201 -31.94 -32.86 -5.38
C LYS A 201 -32.51 -34.29 -5.42
N GLY A 202 -32.16 -35.11 -4.43
CA GLY A 202 -32.62 -36.50 -4.31
C GLY A 202 -31.64 -37.55 -4.82
N SER A 203 -30.49 -37.17 -5.36
CA SER A 203 -29.44 -38.14 -5.68
C SER A 203 -28.78 -38.66 -4.40
N MET A 204 -28.73 -39.99 -4.23
CA MET A 204 -28.05 -40.63 -3.10
C MET A 204 -26.56 -40.89 -3.35
N SER A 205 -26.14 -40.91 -4.61
CA SER A 205 -24.74 -41.07 -5.01
C SER A 205 -24.38 -40.11 -6.13
N PHE A 206 -23.19 -39.53 -6.05
CA PHE A 206 -22.59 -38.68 -7.08
C PHE A 206 -21.14 -39.11 -7.23
N ILE A 207 -20.81 -39.72 -8.37
CA ILE A 207 -19.45 -40.17 -8.68
C ILE A 207 -18.92 -39.22 -9.76
N GLN A 208 -17.80 -38.58 -9.44
CA GLN A 208 -17.11 -37.70 -10.37
C GLN A 208 -15.69 -38.21 -10.54
N ASP A 209 -15.40 -38.68 -11.76
CA ASP A 209 -14.04 -39.08 -12.11
C ASP A 209 -13.17 -37.85 -12.37
N ASN A 210 -11.87 -38.00 -12.10
CA ASN A 210 -10.86 -36.99 -12.38
C ASN A 210 -11.11 -35.63 -11.70
N ILE A 211 -11.51 -35.64 -10.42
CA ILE A 211 -11.67 -34.41 -9.61
C ILE A 211 -10.40 -33.53 -9.68
N PHE A 212 -9.22 -34.14 -9.80
CA PHE A 212 -7.93 -33.46 -9.92
C PHE A 212 -7.38 -33.37 -11.36
N SER A 213 -8.23 -33.42 -12.39
CA SER A 213 -7.78 -33.16 -13.77
C SER A 213 -7.18 -31.75 -13.92
N GLY A 214 -5.87 -31.67 -14.16
CA GLY A 214 -5.09 -30.43 -14.34
C GLY A 214 -3.57 -30.70 -14.39
N GLN A 215 -2.77 -29.68 -14.74
CA GLN A 215 -1.32 -29.73 -14.59
C GLN A 215 -0.98 -29.94 -13.11
N ASN A 216 -0.44 -31.10 -12.77
CA ASN A 216 0.17 -31.32 -11.46
C ASN A 216 1.30 -30.29 -11.30
N ALA A 217 1.47 -29.75 -10.09
CA ALA A 217 2.54 -28.80 -9.83
C ALA A 217 3.89 -29.46 -10.13
N GLU A 218 4.52 -29.09 -11.24
CA GLU A 218 5.91 -29.44 -11.49
C GLU A 218 6.76 -28.72 -10.43
N LYS A 219 7.64 -29.48 -9.76
CA LYS A 219 8.60 -28.91 -8.82
C LYS A 219 9.43 -27.86 -9.56
N LEU A 220 9.28 -26.59 -9.16
CA LEU A 220 10.24 -25.56 -9.51
C LEU A 220 11.52 -25.84 -8.72
N PHE A 221 12.53 -26.40 -9.39
CA PHE A 221 13.91 -26.45 -8.91
C PHE A 221 14.56 -25.08 -9.00
#